data_AF-A0A956DYI6-F1
#
_entry.id   AF-A0A956DYI6-F1
#
_cell.length_a   1.000
_cell.length_b   1.000
_cell.length_c   1.000
_cell.angle_alpha   90.00
_cell.angle_beta   90.00
_cell.angle_gamma   90.00
#
_symmetry.space_group_name_H-M   'P 1'
#
loop_
_entity.id
_entity.type
_entity.pdbx_description
1 polymer ?
#
loop_
_entity_poly.entity_id
_entity_poly.type
_entity_poly.pdbx_seq_one_letter_code
_entity_poly.pdbx_strand_id
1 'polypeptide(L)'
;MATDGRELPLLGTDLRVETRGGIARVVLRQRFINRHEEPLTVRYLVPLPAEAAVSGFSFLLGEERIVGEVDVKARARERYEEAILSGH
;
A
#
# COMPACT_ATOMS: atom_id res chain seq x y z
N MET A 1 -7.92 10.41 2.18
CA MET A 1 -9.39 10.38 2.10
C MET A 1 -9.82 9.06 1.50
N ALA A 2 -10.97 8.54 1.92
CA ALA A 2 -11.63 7.41 1.29
C ALA A 2 -12.21 7.81 -0.08
N THR A 3 -12.51 6.82 -0.91
CA THR A 3 -13.00 7.02 -2.28
C THR A 3 -14.35 7.75 -2.32
N ASP A 4 -15.12 7.70 -1.23
CA ASP A 4 -16.40 8.38 -1.03
C ASP A 4 -16.29 9.74 -0.32
N GLY A 5 -15.06 10.23 -0.09
CA GLY A 5 -14.83 11.53 0.55
C GLY A 5 -14.83 11.51 2.09
N ARG A 6 -14.97 10.35 2.73
CA ARG A 6 -14.78 10.26 4.19
C ARG A 6 -13.31 10.39 4.58
N GLU A 7 -13.07 10.91 5.78
CA GLU A 7 -11.71 11.09 6.28
C GLU A 7 -11.11 9.76 6.71
N LEU A 8 -9.84 9.56 6.34
CA LEU A 8 -9.00 8.51 6.91
C LEU A 8 -7.74 9.19 7.46
N PRO A 9 -7.75 9.62 8.73
CA PRO A 9 -6.64 10.33 9.33
C PRO A 9 -5.35 9.51 9.34
N LEU A 10 -4.24 10.15 8.93
CA LEU A 10 -2.89 9.64 9.10
C LEU A 10 -2.43 9.93 10.54
N LEU A 11 -2.22 8.89 11.34
CA LEU A 11 -1.76 8.98 12.72
C LEU A 11 -0.25 9.17 12.85
N GLY A 12 0.51 8.66 11.88
CA GLY A 12 1.96 8.76 11.92
C GLY A 12 2.61 8.15 10.71
N THR A 13 3.82 8.63 10.41
CA THR A 13 4.67 8.12 9.35
C THR A 13 6.05 7.86 9.93
N ASP A 14 6.53 6.64 9.73
CA ASP A 14 7.85 6.18 10.13
C ASP A 14 8.63 5.82 8.86
N LEU A 15 9.85 6.34 8.74
CA LEU A 15 10.74 6.06 7.61
C LEU A 15 12.01 5.40 8.14
N ARG A 16 12.37 4.24 7.58
CA ARG A 16 13.68 3.63 7.79
C ARG A 16 14.44 3.61 6.50
N VAL A 17 15.70 4.04 6.53
CA VAL A 17 16.56 4.14 5.37
C VAL A 17 17.85 3.39 5.65
N GLU A 18 18.21 2.47 4.78
CA GLU A 18 19.46 1.75 4.79
C GLU A 18 20.21 2.04 3.49
N THR A 19 21.44 2.56 3.59
CA THR A 19 22.24 2.92 2.42
C THR A 19 23.43 1.99 2.27
N ARG A 20 23.63 1.43 1.08
CA ARG A 20 24.80 0.59 0.77
C ARG A 20 25.15 0.69 -0.71
N GLY A 21 26.42 0.98 -1.02
CA GLY A 21 26.93 0.94 -2.40
C GLY A 21 26.18 1.85 -3.38
N GLY A 22 25.75 3.04 -2.94
CA GLY A 22 24.98 3.98 -3.76
C GLY A 22 23.48 3.67 -3.89
N ILE A 23 23.00 2.60 -3.24
CA ILE A 23 21.58 2.24 -3.21
C ILE A 23 21.00 2.58 -1.84
N ALA A 24 19.81 3.18 -1.81
CA ALA A 24 19.04 3.40 -0.60
C ALA A 24 17.82 2.46 -0.58
N ARG A 25 17.75 1.58 0.43
CA ARG A 25 16.55 0.81 0.73
C ARG A 25 15.71 1.59 1.72
N VAL A 26 14.48 1.90 1.33
CA VAL A 26 13.55 2.69 2.14
C VAL A 26 12.37 1.82 2.55
N VAL A 27 12.05 1.83 3.85
CA VAL A 27 10.83 1.24 4.40
C VAL A 27 9.96 2.36 4.94
N LEU A 28 8.84 2.62 4.25
CA LEU A 28 7.81 3.55 4.66
C LEU A 28 6.72 2.80 5.44
N ARG A 29 6.44 3.23 6.67
CA ARG A 29 5.30 2.74 7.46
C ARG A 29 4.38 3.90 7.78
N GLN A 30 3.14 3.81 7.32
CA GLN A 30 2.09 4.80 7.62
C GLN A 30 0.98 4.13 8.42
N ARG A 31 0.51 4.82 9.47
CA ARG A 31 -0.57 4.34 10.32
C ARG A 31 -1.80 5.21 10.10
N PHE A 32 -2.92 4.57 9.80
CA PHE A 32 -4.20 5.23 9.61
C PHE A 32 -5.22 4.67 10.60
N ILE A 33 -6.26 5.44 10.90
CA ILE A 33 -7.40 4.97 11.70
C ILE A 33 -8.70 5.28 10.97
N ASN A 34 -9.56 4.28 10.81
CA ASN A 34 -10.95 4.52 10.47
C ASN A 34 -11.69 4.90 11.76
N ARG A 35 -12.28 6.11 11.80
CA ARG A 35 -13.09 6.59 12.93
C ARG A 35 -14.60 6.40 12.71
N HIS A 36 -14.99 5.87 11.56
CA HIS A 36 -16.37 5.59 11.22
C HIS A 36 -16.74 4.17 11.63
N GLU A 37 -18.04 3.94 11.86
CA GLU A 37 -18.56 2.59 12.19
C GLU A 37 -18.55 1.67 10.96
N GLU A 38 -18.66 2.24 9.76
CA GLU A 38 -18.69 1.47 8.52
C GLU A 38 -17.29 1.29 7.90
N PRO A 39 -17.08 0.19 7.15
CA PRO A 39 -15.89 0.02 6.33
C PRO A 39 -15.71 1.18 5.33
N LEU A 40 -14.43 1.54 5.11
CA LEU A 40 -14.04 2.54 4.10
C LEU A 40 -13.37 1.85 2.91
N THR A 41 -13.81 2.22 1.71
CA THR A 41 -13.07 1.92 0.48
C THR A 41 -12.01 2.99 0.27
N VAL A 42 -10.74 2.61 0.23
CA VAL A 42 -9.62 3.56 0.14
C VAL A 42 -8.67 3.20 -0.98
N ARG A 43 -8.17 4.21 -1.68
CA ARG A 43 -7.07 4.05 -2.64
C ARG A 43 -5.80 4.64 -2.03
N TYR A 44 -4.82 3.78 -1.78
CA TYR A 44 -3.52 4.21 -1.30
C TYR A 44 -2.57 4.43 -2.49
N LEU A 45 -2.07 5.65 -2.64
CA LEU A 45 -1.06 5.99 -3.63
C LEU A 45 0.29 6.10 -2.92
N VAL A 46 1.24 5.22 -3.27
CA VAL A 46 2.58 5.27 -2.70
C VAL A 46 3.37 6.43 -3.34
N PRO A 47 3.97 7.33 -2.55
CA PRO A 47 4.80 8.41 -3.08
C PRO A 47 6.17 7.85 -3.48
N LEU A 48 6.29 7.44 -4.74
CA LEU A 48 7.50 6.84 -5.29
C LEU A 48 8.29 7.86 -6.12
N PRO A 49 9.57 8.12 -5.81
CA PRO A 49 10.45 8.89 -6.68
C PRO A 49 10.59 8.24 -8.08
N ALA A 50 10.87 9.06 -9.10
CA ALA A 50 10.98 8.57 -10.49
C ALA A 50 12.08 7.50 -10.67
N GLU A 51 13.15 7.56 -9.88
CA GLU A 51 14.28 6.61 -9.94
C GLU A 51 14.14 5.44 -8.95
N ALA A 52 13.00 5.32 -8.26
CA ALA A 52 12.76 4.28 -7.27
C ALA A 52 11.80 3.21 -7.79
N ALA A 53 11.93 2.00 -7.25
CA ALA A 53 11.00 0.90 -7.48
C ALA A 53 10.48 0.38 -6.15
N VAL A 54 9.18 0.03 -6.10
CA VAL A 54 8.61 -0.71 -4.98
C VAL A 54 9.09 -2.15 -5.10
N SER A 55 9.72 -2.69 -4.06
CA SER A 55 10.15 -4.09 -4.02
C SER A 55 9.19 -5.00 -3.25
N GLY A 56 8.17 -4.43 -2.60
CA GLY A 56 7.19 -5.14 -1.79
C GLY A 56 6.35 -4.19 -0.95
N PHE A 57 5.15 -4.62 -0.58
CA PHE A 57 4.29 -3.90 0.37
C PHE A 57 3.47 -4.89 1.20
N SER A 58 3.02 -4.44 2.37
CA SER A 58 2.08 -5.20 3.18
C SER A 58 1.21 -4.24 3.98
N PHE A 59 -0.04 -4.63 4.21
CA PHE A 59 -0.96 -3.96 5.12
C PHE A 59 -1.14 -4.80 6.38
N LEU A 60 -1.31 -4.13 7.51
CA LEU A 60 -1.75 -4.74 8.76
C LEU A 60 -3.10 -4.12 9.09
N LEU A 61 -4.17 -4.90 8.98
CA LEU A 61 -5.55 -4.51 9.28
C LEU A 61 -5.98 -5.24 10.54
N GLY A 62 -6.07 -4.51 11.66
CA GLY A 62 -6.22 -5.15 12.98
C GLY A 62 -5.04 -6.07 13.25
N GLU A 63 -5.30 -7.37 13.34
CA GLU A 63 -4.28 -8.42 13.55
C GLU A 63 -3.87 -9.13 12.25
N GLU A 64 -4.60 -8.89 11.15
CA GLU A 64 -4.38 -9.57 9.89
C GLU A 64 -3.33 -8.87 9.04
N ARG A 65 -2.31 -9.62 8.63
CA ARG A 65 -1.26 -9.14 7.74
C ARG A 65 -1.53 -9.58 6.30
N ILE A 66 -1.81 -8.61 5.45
CA ILE A 66 -1.99 -8.81 4.01
C ILE A 66 -0.68 -8.45 3.32
N VAL A 67 -0.10 -9.40 2.58
CA VAL A 67 1.14 -9.18 1.83
C VAL A 67 0.80 -9.00 0.36
N GLY A 68 1.27 -7.90 -0.21
CA GLY A 68 1.08 -7.60 -1.63
C GLY A 68 2.16 -8.24 -2.49
N GLU A 69 1.75 -8.77 -3.63
CA GLU A 69 2.67 -9.19 -4.67
C GLU A 69 2.98 -8.04 -5.63
N VAL A 70 4.26 -7.79 -5.88
CA VAL A 70 4.71 -6.74 -6.80
C VAL A 70 5.17 -7.37 -8.10
N ASP A 71 4.70 -6.82 -9.20
CA ASP A 71 5.00 -7.30 -10.54
C ASP A 71 4.90 -6.15 -11.55
N VAL A 72 5.34 -6.41 -12.77
CA VAL A 72 5.22 -5.45 -13.86
C VAL A 72 3.75 -5.11 -14.11
N LYS A 73 3.48 -3.83 -14.42
CA LYS A 73 2.13 -3.26 -14.50
C LYS A 73 1.14 -4.09 -15.33
N ALA A 74 1.57 -4.62 -16.48
CA ALA A 74 0.73 -5.43 -17.35
C ALA A 74 0.31 -6.75 -16.68
N ARG A 75 1.26 -7.49 -16.10
CA ARG A 75 0.98 -8.74 -15.37
C ARG A 75 0.18 -8.53 -14.10
N ALA A 76 0.48 -7.47 -13.35
CA ALA A 76 -0.30 -7.10 -12.18
C ALA A 76 -1.76 -6.80 -12.55
N ARG A 77 -2.00 -6.20 -13.73
CA ARG A 77 -3.34 -5.92 -14.23
C ARG A 77 -4.11 -7.19 -14.62
N GLU A 78 -3.48 -8.07 -15.40
CA GLU A 78 -4.08 -9.36 -15.80
C GLU A 78 -4.47 -10.19 -14.57
N ARG A 79 -3.56 -10.34 -13.60
CA ARG A 79 -3.84 -11.12 -12.38
C ARG A 79 -4.91 -10.49 -11.51
N TYR A 80 -4.97 -9.17 -11.44
CA TYR A 80 -6.06 -8.49 -10.75
C TYR A 80 -7.42 -8.76 -11.42
N GLU A 81 -7.49 -8.67 -12.75
CA GLU A 81 -8.72 -8.93 -13.49
C GLU A 81 -9.15 -10.40 -13.36
N GLU A 82 -8.21 -11.35 -13.41
CA GLU A 82 -8.46 -12.77 -13.18
C GLU A 82 -8.96 -13.07 -11.75
N ALA A 83 -8.36 -12.44 -10.73
CA ALA A 83 -8.79 -12.59 -9.34
C ALA A 83 -10.24 -12.09 -9.13
N ILE A 84 -10.61 -10.96 -9.73
CA ILE A 84 -11.97 -10.43 -9.68
C ILE A 84 -12.97 -11.38 -10.38
N LEU A 85 -12.59 -11.95 -11.53
CA LEU A 85 -13.46 -12.86 -12.28
C LEU A 85 -13.67 -14.21 -11.56
N SER A 86 -12.69 -14.64 -10.78
CA SER A 86 -12.74 -15.89 -10.00
C SER A 86 -13.46 -15.77 -8.65
N GLY A 87 -13.92 -14.57 -8.28
CA GLY A 87 -14.76 -14.35 -7.10
C GLY A 87 -13.99 -14.23 -5.77
N HIS A 88 -12.73 -13.79 -5.84
CA HIS A 88 -11.93 -13.41 -4.65
C HIS A 88 -12.06 -11.92 -4.32
#